data_AF-A0AAV8URW1-F1
#
_entry.id   AF-A0AAV8URW1-F1
#
_cell.length_a   1.000
_cell.length_b   1.000
_cell.length_c   1.000
_cell.angle_alpha   90.00
_cell.angle_beta   90.00
_cell.angle_gamma   90.00
#
_symmetry.space_group_name_H-M   'P 1'
#
loop_
_entity.id
_entity.type
_entity.pdbx_description
1 polymer ?
#
loop_
_entity_poly.entity_id
_entity_poly.type
_entity_poly.pdbx_seq_one_letter_code
_entity_poly.pdbx_strand_id
1 'polypeptide(L)'
;MVKFDPPNMSENVEGWGPALDIPPEKFRDMPYAPFSKSDRLGRAADWTNQGRHGRVDDGEFMDDDNAGFQVVDHRQPARQFNFGYRPRDRDQGQRNRQWNDRDNYRKEFRRDGRRYGGRYDDRRNQIREASVEVGDDWVLLEEIPFSTLAKCRMDNVPEGETVRECGSLEYYDKGSERISCKMEKPLKRFEHRAFHYVTTIEDPVIEELASESTGTVYATSTILALLMASTRTAYPWDIVVQRANDMLFLGKRDGSQIDLQTVNETAQDQPKEEKNASPEEKINTVRHLAIEATQINQNFSQAMLIEGDRYKFPNANPFITEGQEEASVAYRYRKWKLDKDVSLVARCEIDGAIKASGNDEEPQFLVIKALNEVMDPNARQVTDWRGKLDTHRGAILATEVKNNGAKVARWIIQAMLSGADRMQIGFVSRMNPRDNTSHVVLGTQLYKPREFASQNSLVQSTFWGILKRIIDICFKRIPNGGKGVILKDPNSQILRFYLVPEDAFEEDENFEDDDEMGN
;
A
#
# COMPACT_ATOMS: atom_id res chain seq x y z
N MET A 1 38.65 44.27 -41.15
CA MET A 1 37.24 44.34 -40.71
C MET A 1 36.80 42.93 -40.36
N VAL A 2 36.40 42.69 -39.11
CA VAL A 2 35.82 41.41 -38.70
C VAL A 2 34.36 41.40 -39.17
N LYS A 3 33.96 40.37 -39.92
CA LYS A 3 32.60 40.23 -40.44
C LYS A 3 31.71 39.65 -39.35
N PHE A 4 30.61 40.34 -39.04
CA PHE A 4 29.54 39.84 -38.20
C PHE A 4 28.30 39.73 -39.07
N ASP A 5 27.88 38.51 -39.35
CA ASP A 5 26.61 38.25 -40.03
C ASP A 5 25.53 38.12 -38.95
N PRO A 6 24.41 38.87 -39.04
CA PRO A 6 23.36 38.82 -38.04
C PRO A 6 22.73 37.41 -37.97
N PRO A 7 22.42 36.91 -36.76
CA PRO A 7 21.80 35.60 -36.60
C PRO A 7 20.36 35.63 -37.13
N ASN A 8 19.94 34.53 -37.76
CA ASN A 8 18.57 34.37 -38.23
C ASN A 8 17.65 34.08 -37.02
N MET A 9 16.61 34.89 -36.82
CA MET A 9 15.63 34.72 -35.74
C MET A 9 14.24 34.51 -36.34
N SER A 10 13.50 33.53 -35.82
CA SER A 10 12.12 33.27 -36.21
C SER A 10 11.18 34.26 -35.54
N GLU A 11 10.26 34.84 -36.31
CA GLU A 11 9.20 35.71 -35.77
C GLU A 11 7.94 34.87 -35.47
N ASN A 12 7.36 35.08 -34.29
CA ASN A 12 6.06 34.52 -33.91
C ASN A 12 5.11 35.70 -33.60
N VAL A 13 4.10 35.89 -34.45
CA VAL A 13 3.18 37.04 -34.38
C VAL A 13 2.09 36.83 -33.31
N GLU A 14 1.75 35.57 -33.00
CA GLU A 14 0.62 35.22 -32.14
C GLU A 14 1.01 34.93 -30.68
N GLY A 15 2.30 34.92 -30.36
CA GLY A 15 2.73 34.67 -28.98
C GLY A 15 4.24 34.73 -28.76
N TRP A 16 4.63 34.50 -27.50
CA TRP A 16 6.02 34.39 -27.09
C TRP A 16 6.42 32.92 -27.08
N GLY A 17 7.23 32.48 -28.05
CA GLY A 17 7.69 31.10 -28.16
C GLY A 17 7.90 30.64 -29.62
N PRO A 18 8.32 29.38 -29.84
CA PRO A 18 8.41 28.82 -31.19
C PRO A 18 7.02 28.76 -31.83
N ALA A 19 6.94 29.07 -33.13
CA ALA A 19 5.71 28.90 -33.89
C ALA A 19 5.34 27.41 -33.92
N LEU A 20 4.10 27.07 -33.55
CA LEU A 20 3.61 25.68 -33.45
C LEU A 20 3.70 24.93 -34.79
N ASP A 21 3.64 25.67 -35.91
CA ASP A 21 3.58 25.11 -37.26
C ASP A 21 4.96 24.86 -37.90
N ILE A 22 6.06 25.23 -37.23
CA ILE A 22 7.40 25.21 -37.82
C ILE A 22 8.36 24.43 -36.92
N PRO A 23 8.48 23.09 -37.09
CA PRO A 23 9.57 22.34 -36.47
C PRO A 23 10.92 22.87 -36.98
N PRO A 24 12.01 22.76 -36.20
CA PRO A 24 13.33 23.19 -36.63
C PRO A 24 13.69 22.58 -37.99
N GLU A 25 14.22 23.39 -38.91
CA GLU A 25 14.49 23.02 -40.32
C GLU A 25 15.27 21.69 -40.44
N LYS A 26 16.15 21.41 -39.49
CA LYS A 26 16.94 20.19 -39.40
C LYS A 26 16.12 18.89 -39.28
N PHE A 27 14.90 18.95 -38.75
CA PHE A 27 14.08 17.77 -38.44
C PHE A 27 12.75 17.73 -39.19
N ARG A 28 12.50 18.71 -40.08
CA ARG A 28 11.23 18.84 -40.82
C ARG A 28 10.92 17.62 -41.69
N ASP A 29 11.94 17.07 -42.35
CA ASP A 29 11.80 15.98 -43.33
C ASP A 29 12.20 14.61 -42.76
N MET A 30 12.25 14.47 -41.43
CA MET A 30 12.60 13.21 -40.76
C MET A 30 11.54 12.85 -39.72
N PRO A 31 11.07 11.59 -39.68
CA PRO A 31 10.22 11.14 -38.60
C PRO A 31 10.97 11.26 -37.28
N TYR A 32 10.34 11.93 -36.32
CA TYR A 32 10.95 12.14 -35.01
C TYR A 32 10.84 10.86 -34.18
N ALA A 33 11.99 10.33 -33.76
CA ALA A 33 12.09 9.26 -32.78
C ALA A 33 13.10 9.68 -31.69
N PRO A 34 12.72 9.71 -30.40
CA PRO A 34 13.63 10.05 -29.32
C PRO A 34 14.66 8.92 -29.13
N PHE A 35 15.94 9.26 -29.03
CA PHE A 35 17.01 8.28 -28.80
C PHE A 35 18.08 8.81 -27.85
N SER A 36 18.79 7.92 -27.16
CA SER A 36 19.96 8.28 -26.36
C SER A 36 21.25 7.83 -27.02
N LYS A 37 22.22 8.75 -27.15
CA LYS A 37 23.58 8.41 -27.64
C LYS A 37 24.37 7.53 -26.67
N SER A 38 23.92 7.38 -25.42
CA SER A 38 24.55 6.49 -24.45
C SER A 38 24.10 5.03 -24.58
N ASP A 39 23.11 4.74 -25.43
CA ASP A 39 22.58 3.40 -25.58
C ASP A 39 23.60 2.47 -26.23
N ARG A 40 23.61 1.22 -25.76
CA ARG A 40 24.59 0.23 -26.22
C ARG A 40 24.25 -0.25 -27.63
N LEU A 41 25.15 0.00 -28.58
CA LEU A 41 25.07 -0.51 -29.95
C LEU A 41 25.55 -1.97 -30.04
N GLY A 42 24.98 -2.76 -30.97
CA GLY A 42 25.47 -4.10 -31.35
C GLY A 42 24.55 -5.28 -31.03
N ARG A 43 23.31 -5.29 -31.54
CA ARG A 43 22.39 -6.44 -31.48
C ARG A 43 22.30 -7.13 -32.84
N ALA A 44 22.08 -8.44 -32.85
CA ALA A 44 21.83 -9.24 -34.05
C ALA A 44 20.35 -9.66 -34.09
N ALA A 45 19.73 -9.62 -35.26
CA ALA A 45 18.41 -10.21 -35.49
C ALA A 45 18.58 -11.70 -35.84
N ASP A 46 17.86 -12.59 -35.15
CA ASP A 46 17.89 -14.03 -35.37
C ASP A 46 16.47 -14.59 -35.33
N TRP A 47 16.03 -15.19 -36.43
CA TRP A 47 14.70 -15.75 -36.59
C TRP A 47 14.57 -17.21 -36.09
N THR A 48 15.65 -17.81 -35.59
CA THR A 48 15.67 -19.23 -35.13
C THR A 48 15.68 -19.41 -33.62
N ASN A 49 15.85 -18.33 -32.85
CA ASN A 49 16.17 -18.39 -31.43
C ASN A 49 14.97 -18.10 -30.52
N GLN A 50 14.56 -19.05 -29.67
CA GLN A 50 13.40 -18.94 -28.77
C GLN A 50 13.74 -18.44 -27.34
N GLY A 51 14.84 -17.71 -27.15
CA GLY A 51 15.18 -17.24 -25.79
C GLY A 51 16.22 -16.14 -25.64
N ARG A 52 15.73 -14.97 -25.18
CA ARG A 52 16.37 -13.93 -24.36
C ARG A 52 17.58 -13.18 -24.92
N HIS A 53 17.31 -12.02 -25.52
CA HIS A 53 17.89 -10.73 -25.15
C HIS A 53 16.95 -9.59 -25.61
N GLY A 54 16.30 -8.90 -24.67
CA GLY A 54 15.12 -8.06 -24.92
C GLY A 54 15.36 -6.59 -25.27
N ARG A 55 14.26 -5.93 -25.67
CA ARG A 55 13.97 -4.53 -26.05
C ARG A 55 14.28 -4.09 -27.49
N VAL A 56 13.26 -4.18 -28.32
CA VAL A 56 12.95 -3.20 -29.36
C VAL A 56 11.58 -2.67 -28.99
N ASP A 57 11.45 -1.36 -28.84
CA ASP A 57 10.20 -0.65 -29.06
C ASP A 57 10.56 0.43 -30.06
N ASP A 58 10.18 0.18 -31.32
CA ASP A 58 10.01 1.17 -32.38
C ASP A 58 9.33 0.43 -33.55
N GLY A 59 8.00 0.40 -33.51
CA GLY A 59 7.19 0.78 -34.67
C GLY A 59 7.12 -0.12 -35.91
N GLU A 60 7.18 -1.45 -35.81
CA GLU A 60 6.64 -2.33 -36.86
C GLU A 60 5.78 -3.44 -36.26
N PHE A 61 4.45 -3.31 -36.43
CA PHE A 61 3.51 -4.41 -36.25
C PHE A 61 3.64 -5.34 -37.46
N MET A 62 4.18 -6.55 -37.26
CA MET A 62 3.90 -7.64 -38.19
C MET A 62 2.53 -8.22 -37.84
N ASP A 63 1.52 -7.85 -38.62
CA ASP A 63 0.34 -8.69 -38.76
C ASP A 63 0.74 -9.94 -39.58
N ASP A 64 0.40 -11.11 -39.03
CA ASP A 64 0.47 -12.42 -39.67
C ASP A 64 1.78 -13.24 -39.50
N ASP A 65 2.02 -13.73 -38.27
CA ASP A 65 2.85 -14.94 -38.05
C ASP A 65 2.10 -16.17 -38.61
N ASN A 66 2.12 -16.30 -39.93
CA ASN A 66 1.47 -17.40 -40.63
C ASN A 66 2.32 -18.69 -40.54
N ALA A 67 2.43 -19.25 -39.33
CA ALA A 67 3.02 -20.57 -39.07
C ALA A 67 2.15 -21.73 -39.64
N GLY A 68 1.06 -21.42 -40.34
CA GLY A 68 0.15 -22.38 -40.96
C GLY A 68 0.52 -22.83 -42.38
N PHE A 69 1.53 -22.22 -43.02
CA PHE A 69 1.93 -22.62 -44.37
C PHE A 69 2.89 -23.81 -44.37
N GLN A 70 2.41 -24.97 -44.82
CA GLN A 70 3.25 -26.13 -45.16
C GLN A 70 3.69 -26.06 -46.63
N VAL A 71 4.99 -26.24 -46.86
CA VAL A 71 5.55 -26.40 -48.22
C VAL A 71 5.12 -27.78 -48.76
N VAL A 72 4.37 -27.80 -49.86
CA VAL A 72 4.00 -29.04 -50.55
C VAL A 72 5.20 -29.53 -51.37
N ASP A 73 5.83 -30.62 -50.95
CA ASP A 73 6.92 -31.27 -51.69
C ASP A 73 6.35 -32.38 -52.60
N HIS A 74 6.65 -32.31 -53.91
CA HIS A 74 6.21 -33.29 -54.91
C HIS A 74 7.25 -34.38 -55.19
N ARG A 75 8.14 -34.69 -54.24
CA ARG A 75 9.20 -35.70 -54.42
C ARG A 75 9.16 -36.79 -53.35
N GLN A 76 9.30 -38.04 -53.80
CA GLN A 76 9.23 -39.25 -52.95
C GLN A 76 10.33 -39.28 -51.87
N PRO A 77 10.04 -39.77 -50.65
CA PRO A 77 11.02 -39.78 -49.57
C PRO A 77 12.10 -40.85 -49.77
N ALA A 78 13.36 -40.42 -49.85
CA ALA A 78 14.52 -41.30 -49.77
C ALA A 78 14.86 -41.58 -48.30
N ARG A 79 14.97 -42.88 -47.95
CA ARG A 79 15.30 -43.40 -46.62
C ARG A 79 16.64 -42.86 -46.12
N GLN A 80 16.67 -42.20 -44.97
CA GLN A 80 17.90 -41.84 -44.27
C GLN A 80 18.41 -42.99 -43.40
N PHE A 81 19.69 -43.30 -43.60
CA PHE A 81 20.46 -44.35 -42.94
C PHE A 81 20.81 -43.97 -41.49
N ASN A 82 20.71 -44.97 -40.62
CA ASN A 82 21.03 -44.91 -39.19
C ASN A 82 22.53 -45.22 -38.98
N PHE A 83 23.27 -44.34 -38.30
CA PHE A 83 24.59 -44.66 -37.72
C PHE A 83 24.62 -44.23 -36.26
N GLY A 84 24.46 -45.20 -35.35
CA GLY A 84 24.70 -45.03 -33.92
C GLY A 84 26.15 -45.35 -33.55
N TYR A 85 26.71 -44.60 -32.59
CA TYR A 85 27.87 -45.01 -31.81
C TYR A 85 27.73 -44.56 -30.34
N ARG A 86 28.23 -45.42 -29.45
CA ARG A 86 27.85 -45.65 -28.05
C ARG A 86 28.47 -44.70 -27.00
N PRO A 87 27.88 -44.62 -25.79
CA PRO A 87 28.40 -43.87 -24.64
C PRO A 87 29.48 -44.67 -23.86
N ARG A 88 30.37 -43.96 -23.15
CA ARG A 88 31.42 -44.58 -22.32
C ARG A 88 31.44 -43.97 -20.91
N ASP A 89 30.91 -44.74 -19.97
CA ASP A 89 31.18 -44.65 -18.53
C ASP A 89 32.66 -44.90 -18.21
N ARG A 90 33.16 -44.23 -17.16
CA ARG A 90 34.31 -44.74 -16.40
C ARG A 90 34.18 -44.38 -14.93
N ASP A 91 33.87 -45.42 -14.17
CA ASP A 91 33.87 -45.56 -12.73
C ASP A 91 35.30 -45.51 -12.13
N GLN A 92 35.43 -44.96 -10.90
CA GLN A 92 36.08 -45.60 -9.74
C GLN A 92 36.47 -44.62 -8.62
N GLY A 93 36.02 -44.95 -7.40
CA GLY A 93 36.96 -45.18 -6.29
C GLY A 93 37.03 -44.15 -5.16
N GLN A 94 36.40 -44.50 -4.03
CA GLN A 94 36.65 -43.97 -2.69
C GLN A 94 38.13 -44.10 -2.26
N ARG A 95 38.66 -43.12 -1.50
CA ARG A 95 39.50 -43.37 -0.31
C ARG A 95 39.73 -42.10 0.53
N ASN A 96 39.41 -42.22 1.81
CA ASN A 96 39.75 -41.34 2.94
C ASN A 96 41.27 -41.11 3.07
N ARG A 97 41.69 -39.90 3.52
CA ARG A 97 42.67 -39.70 4.60
C ARG A 97 42.76 -38.24 5.08
N GLN A 98 42.75 -38.12 6.40
CA GLN A 98 43.06 -36.97 7.27
C GLN A 98 44.51 -36.45 7.14
N TRP A 99 44.73 -35.34 7.85
CA TRP A 99 45.99 -34.71 8.35
C TRP A 99 46.38 -33.43 7.61
N ASN A 100 46.07 -32.23 8.15
CA ASN A 100 46.73 -31.45 9.22
C ASN A 100 48.00 -30.70 8.79
N ASP A 101 48.09 -29.47 9.33
CA ASP A 101 49.24 -28.55 9.39
C ASP A 101 49.66 -27.87 8.09
N ARG A 102 50.17 -26.63 8.05
CA ARG A 102 50.24 -25.42 8.90
C ARG A 102 51.16 -24.48 8.08
N ASP A 103 51.13 -23.18 8.39
CA ASP A 103 52.14 -22.16 8.02
C ASP A 103 52.06 -21.52 6.62
N ASN A 104 51.58 -20.27 6.55
CA ASN A 104 52.31 -19.02 6.77
C ASN A 104 53.27 -18.69 5.62
N TYR A 105 52.99 -17.62 4.86
CA TYR A 105 53.77 -16.37 4.94
C TYR A 105 53.17 -15.27 4.04
N ARG A 106 52.79 -14.17 4.71
CA ARG A 106 52.76 -12.75 4.28
C ARG A 106 53.14 -12.39 2.83
N LYS A 107 52.24 -11.65 2.18
CA LYS A 107 52.48 -10.38 1.43
C LYS A 107 51.11 -9.80 1.07
N GLU A 108 50.51 -8.93 1.87
CA GLU A 108 50.80 -7.49 1.92
C GLU A 108 51.11 -6.86 0.54
N PHE A 109 50.06 -6.59 -0.23
CA PHE A 109 49.96 -5.40 -1.06
C PHE A 109 48.55 -4.83 -0.94
N ARG A 110 48.44 -3.74 -0.18
CA ARG A 110 47.26 -2.86 -0.16
C ARG A 110 47.25 -1.97 -1.41
N ARG A 111 46.04 -1.53 -1.76
CA ARG A 111 45.66 -0.49 -2.75
C ARG A 111 45.58 -0.95 -4.20
N ASP A 112 44.42 -1.47 -4.57
CA ASP A 112 43.54 -0.65 -5.41
C ASP A 112 42.07 -0.92 -5.10
N GLY A 113 41.47 0.04 -4.41
CA GLY A 113 40.08 0.00 -3.97
C GLY A 113 39.20 0.60 -5.06
N ARG A 114 38.73 -0.23 -5.99
CA ARG A 114 37.53 0.06 -6.78
C ARG A 114 36.53 -1.05 -6.56
N ARG A 115 35.85 -0.96 -5.42
CA ARG A 115 34.62 -1.71 -5.16
C ARG A 115 33.66 -1.40 -6.30
N TYR A 116 33.35 -2.43 -7.08
CA TYR A 116 32.10 -2.60 -7.81
C TYR A 116 30.92 -2.34 -6.84
N GLY A 117 30.55 -1.09 -6.68
CA GLY A 117 29.47 -0.61 -5.79
C GLY A 117 28.45 0.27 -6.52
N GLY A 118 28.46 0.29 -7.85
CA GLY A 118 27.67 1.21 -8.67
C GLY A 118 26.34 0.65 -9.20
N ARG A 119 25.71 -0.30 -8.52
CA ARG A 119 24.37 -0.83 -8.88
C ARG A 119 23.39 -0.92 -7.70
N TYR A 120 23.83 -0.49 -6.52
CA TYR A 120 23.08 -0.68 -5.28
C TYR A 120 22.37 0.58 -4.78
N ASP A 121 22.77 1.76 -5.25
CA ASP A 121 22.17 3.04 -4.82
C ASP A 121 20.99 3.48 -5.70
N ASP A 122 20.92 3.07 -6.97
CA ASP A 122 19.84 3.48 -7.87
C ASP A 122 18.45 2.97 -7.47
N ARG A 123 18.36 1.89 -6.66
CA ARG A 123 17.07 1.39 -6.16
C ARG A 123 16.55 2.12 -4.94
N ARG A 124 17.37 2.96 -4.28
CA ARG A 124 16.92 3.82 -3.18
C ARG A 124 16.34 5.15 -3.67
N ASN A 125 16.63 5.53 -4.91
CA ASN A 125 16.25 6.80 -5.50
C ASN A 125 15.09 6.67 -6.50
N GLN A 126 14.12 5.78 -6.23
CA GLN A 126 12.83 5.92 -6.91
C GLN A 126 12.14 7.12 -6.27
N ILE A 127 12.18 8.26 -6.96
CA ILE A 127 11.52 9.50 -6.55
C ILE A 127 10.03 9.19 -6.53
N ARG A 128 9.44 9.19 -5.33
CA ARG A 128 7.99 9.03 -5.16
C ARG A 128 7.30 10.35 -5.50
N GLU A 129 6.12 10.23 -6.10
CA GLU A 129 5.23 11.37 -6.36
C GLU A 129 4.51 11.76 -5.07
N ALA A 130 4.16 13.03 -4.89
CA ALA A 130 3.39 13.47 -3.73
C ALA A 130 1.97 12.89 -3.80
N SER A 131 1.30 12.74 -2.64
CA SER A 131 -0.08 12.27 -2.63
C SER A 131 -1.06 13.30 -3.19
N VAL A 132 -0.68 14.58 -3.14
CA VAL A 132 -1.43 15.72 -3.66
C VAL A 132 -0.44 16.75 -4.20
N GLU A 133 -0.81 17.42 -5.29
CA GLU A 133 -0.04 18.54 -5.82
C GLU A 133 -0.18 19.77 -4.92
N VAL A 134 0.94 20.40 -4.58
CA VAL A 134 0.96 21.59 -3.74
C VAL A 134 0.67 22.79 -4.63
N GLY A 135 -0.47 23.46 -4.41
CA GLY A 135 -0.86 24.66 -5.14
C GLY A 135 0.08 25.84 -4.85
N ASP A 136 0.18 26.77 -5.81
CA ASP A 136 1.02 27.97 -5.70
C ASP A 136 0.57 28.93 -4.58
N ASP A 137 -0.70 28.86 -4.20
CA ASP A 137 -1.35 29.64 -3.16
C ASP A 137 -1.35 28.97 -1.77
N TRP A 138 -0.79 27.76 -1.66
CA TRP A 138 -0.67 27.07 -0.38
C TRP A 138 0.41 27.72 0.50
N VAL A 139 0.05 28.04 1.74
CA VAL A 139 0.99 28.66 2.70
C VAL A 139 1.55 27.60 3.64
N LEU A 140 2.86 27.39 3.60
CA LEU A 140 3.55 26.49 4.54
C LEU A 140 3.52 27.05 5.98
N LEU A 141 2.88 26.32 6.89
CA LEU A 141 2.70 26.70 8.30
C LEU A 141 3.80 26.16 9.22
N GLU A 142 4.12 24.87 9.11
CA GLU A 142 5.11 24.19 9.96
C GLU A 142 5.66 22.94 9.27
N GLU A 143 6.93 22.60 9.54
CA GLU A 143 7.56 21.35 9.13
C GLU A 143 8.09 20.62 10.35
N ILE A 144 7.83 19.31 10.44
CA ILE A 144 8.26 18.49 11.57
C ILE A 144 8.95 17.23 11.06
N PRO A 145 10.25 17.06 11.35
CA PRO A 145 10.94 15.80 11.10
C PRO A 145 10.42 14.66 11.98
N PHE A 146 10.42 13.45 11.45
CA PHE A 146 10.03 12.25 12.19
C PHE A 146 10.91 12.01 13.42
N SER A 147 12.17 12.46 13.40
CA SER A 147 13.07 12.39 14.55
C SER A 147 12.60 13.24 15.74
N THR A 148 11.81 14.29 15.49
CA THR A 148 11.15 15.09 16.52
C THR A 148 9.89 14.40 17.00
N LEU A 149 9.03 13.94 16.07
CA LEU A 149 7.79 13.23 16.41
C LEU A 149 8.04 11.95 17.22
N ALA A 150 9.08 11.19 16.88
CA ALA A 150 9.43 9.96 17.58
C ALA A 150 9.82 10.17 19.06
N LYS A 151 10.13 11.41 19.46
CA LYS A 151 10.45 11.79 20.84
C LYS A 151 9.24 12.29 21.62
N CYS A 152 8.11 12.55 20.95
CA CYS A 152 6.88 12.96 21.62
C CYS A 152 6.41 11.86 22.58
N ARG A 153 5.95 12.27 23.76
CA ARG A 153 5.41 11.37 24.78
C ARG A 153 4.21 12.05 25.43
N MET A 154 3.22 11.23 25.79
CA MET A 154 2.08 11.60 26.62
C MET A 154 1.99 10.58 27.76
N ASP A 155 2.29 11.00 28.99
CA ASP A 155 2.44 10.09 30.13
C ASP A 155 1.10 9.50 30.60
N ASN A 156 0.05 10.32 30.59
CA ASN A 156 -1.29 9.91 31.00
C ASN A 156 -2.17 9.64 29.79
N VAL A 157 -2.09 8.44 29.24
CA VAL A 157 -2.96 8.01 28.13
C VAL A 157 -4.40 7.89 28.66
N PRO A 158 -5.36 8.66 28.15
CA PRO A 158 -6.74 8.57 28.59
C PRO A 158 -7.39 7.27 28.11
N GLU A 159 -8.27 6.69 28.93
CA GLU A 159 -9.17 5.65 28.46
C GLU A 159 -10.32 6.27 27.66
N GLY A 160 -10.75 5.57 26.62
CA GLY A 160 -11.83 6.05 25.75
C GLY A 160 -13.19 5.73 26.37
N GLU A 161 -14.03 6.73 26.52
CA GLU A 161 -15.43 6.56 26.90
C GLU A 161 -16.27 6.36 25.65
N THR A 162 -17.15 5.36 25.62
CA THR A 162 -18.06 5.15 24.50
C THR A 162 -19.28 6.05 24.66
N VAL A 163 -19.51 6.92 23.69
CA VAL A 163 -20.60 7.91 23.70
C VAL A 163 -21.79 7.41 22.88
N ARG A 164 -21.53 6.71 21.77
CA ARG A 164 -22.56 6.14 20.91
C ARG A 164 -22.09 4.85 20.25
N GLU A 165 -23.01 3.92 20.05
CA GLU A 165 -22.74 2.64 19.38
C GLU A 165 -23.82 2.35 18.34
N CYS A 166 -23.39 2.00 17.13
CA CYS A 166 -24.23 1.83 15.96
C CYS A 166 -23.87 0.54 15.21
N GLY A 167 -24.84 -0.08 14.54
CA GLY A 167 -24.65 -1.21 13.64
C GLY A 167 -24.85 -2.58 14.28
N SER A 168 -24.38 -3.62 13.60
CA SER A 168 -24.56 -5.01 14.03
C SER A 168 -23.34 -5.87 13.71
N LEU A 169 -23.06 -6.85 14.58
CA LEU A 169 -21.90 -7.73 14.48
C LEU A 169 -22.33 -9.18 14.36
N GLU A 170 -21.87 -9.88 13.34
CA GLU A 170 -21.96 -11.34 13.28
C GLU A 170 -21.02 -11.99 14.30
N TYR A 171 -21.40 -13.16 14.80
CA TYR A 171 -20.58 -13.89 15.75
C TYR A 171 -19.39 -14.59 15.08
N TYR A 172 -18.26 -14.57 15.76
CA TYR A 172 -17.02 -15.19 15.34
C TYR A 172 -17.11 -16.71 15.22
N ASP A 173 -16.69 -17.25 14.07
CA ASP A 173 -16.58 -18.69 13.85
C ASP A 173 -15.28 -19.23 14.49
N LYS A 174 -15.42 -19.84 15.68
CA LYS A 174 -14.31 -20.52 16.38
C LYS A 174 -13.70 -21.66 15.55
N GLY A 175 -14.42 -22.19 14.55
CA GLY A 175 -13.89 -23.17 13.61
C GLY A 175 -12.74 -22.61 12.76
N SER A 176 -12.71 -21.30 12.53
CA SER A 176 -11.67 -20.62 11.74
C SER A 176 -10.27 -20.66 12.38
N GLU A 177 -10.16 -20.93 13.68
CA GLU A 177 -8.89 -21.11 14.38
C GLU A 177 -8.17 -22.42 14.00
N ARG A 178 -8.90 -23.39 13.43
CA ARG A 178 -8.35 -24.69 13.00
C ARG A 178 -7.74 -24.67 11.61
N ILE A 179 -7.84 -23.56 10.89
CA ILE A 179 -7.26 -23.40 9.55
C ILE A 179 -5.73 -23.48 9.66
N SER A 180 -5.12 -24.28 8.80
CA SER A 180 -3.66 -24.50 8.73
C SER A 180 -3.25 -24.71 7.27
N CYS A 181 -1.95 -24.70 6.97
CA CYS A 181 -1.50 -24.91 5.58
C CYS A 181 -1.92 -26.28 5.01
N LYS A 182 -2.14 -27.27 5.88
CA LYS A 182 -2.64 -28.60 5.47
C LYS A 182 -4.14 -28.66 5.26
N MET A 183 -4.88 -27.74 5.88
CA MET A 183 -6.34 -27.62 5.82
C MET A 183 -6.67 -26.17 5.44
N GLU A 184 -6.13 -25.71 4.31
CA GLU A 184 -6.36 -24.37 3.80
C GLU A 184 -7.82 -24.22 3.37
N LYS A 185 -8.38 -23.01 3.55
CA LYS A 185 -9.78 -22.70 3.21
C LYS A 185 -9.79 -21.69 2.06
N PRO A 186 -10.47 -21.95 0.93
CA PRO A 186 -10.67 -20.94 -0.10
C PRO A 186 -11.35 -19.69 0.47
N LEU A 187 -10.83 -18.51 0.13
CA LEU A 187 -11.40 -17.25 0.58
C LEU A 187 -12.64 -16.93 -0.27
N LYS A 188 -13.81 -16.90 0.36
CA LYS A 188 -15.06 -16.51 -0.29
C LYS A 188 -15.08 -15.00 -0.56
N ARG A 189 -15.72 -14.61 -1.66
CA ARG A 189 -15.99 -13.20 -1.98
C ARG A 189 -17.35 -12.76 -1.46
N PHE A 190 -17.44 -11.54 -0.98
CA PHE A 190 -18.65 -10.92 -0.44
C PHE A 190 -18.99 -9.64 -1.21
N GLU A 191 -19.23 -9.76 -2.52
CA GLU A 191 -19.45 -8.61 -3.43
C GLU A 191 -20.76 -7.86 -3.16
N HIS A 192 -21.74 -8.51 -2.53
CA HIS A 192 -23.04 -7.93 -2.19
C HIS A 192 -23.06 -7.16 -0.86
N ARG A 193 -22.02 -7.29 -0.02
CA ARG A 193 -21.95 -6.62 1.28
C ARG A 193 -21.34 -5.23 1.11
N ALA A 194 -22.03 -4.20 1.59
CA ALA A 194 -21.57 -2.82 1.49
C ALA A 194 -20.51 -2.50 2.56
N PHE A 195 -19.36 -1.98 2.13
CA PHE A 195 -18.30 -1.45 3.00
C PHE A 195 -18.23 0.07 2.85
N HIS A 196 -18.47 0.79 3.94
CA HIS A 196 -18.59 2.25 3.92
C HIS A 196 -17.29 2.91 4.37
N TYR A 197 -16.71 3.74 3.51
CA TYR A 197 -15.47 4.50 3.78
C TYR A 197 -15.76 5.99 3.99
N VAL A 198 -16.82 6.33 4.71
CA VAL A 198 -17.28 7.72 4.91
C VAL A 198 -16.24 8.54 5.68
N THR A 199 -15.93 9.75 5.19
CA THR A 199 -14.99 10.68 5.85
C THR A 199 -15.61 11.31 7.09
N THR A 200 -14.83 12.07 7.85
CA THR A 200 -15.28 12.64 9.13
C THR A 200 -16.41 13.65 8.97
N ILE A 201 -16.40 14.44 7.90
CA ILE A 201 -17.35 15.56 7.72
C ILE A 201 -18.71 15.11 7.15
N GLU A 202 -18.72 13.97 6.46
CA GLU A 202 -19.93 13.36 5.89
C GLU A 202 -20.60 12.39 6.88
N ASP A 203 -20.04 12.24 8.07
CA ASP A 203 -20.57 11.33 9.08
C ASP A 203 -21.67 12.04 9.89
N PRO A 204 -22.95 11.63 9.75
CA PRO A 204 -24.07 12.33 10.38
C PRO A 204 -24.04 12.20 11.91
N VAL A 205 -23.42 11.14 12.44
CA VAL A 205 -23.28 10.97 13.88
C VAL A 205 -22.21 11.88 14.43
N ILE A 206 -21.10 12.08 13.71
CA ILE A 206 -20.08 13.06 14.07
C ILE A 206 -20.66 14.48 14.01
N GLU A 207 -21.44 14.80 13.00
CA GLU A 207 -22.14 16.09 12.88
C GLU A 207 -23.04 16.35 14.09
N GLU A 208 -23.86 15.37 14.49
CA GLU A 208 -24.71 15.47 15.69
C GLU A 208 -23.86 15.70 16.95
N LEU A 209 -22.82 14.89 17.16
CA LEU A 209 -21.92 15.01 18.31
C LEU A 209 -21.12 16.33 18.32
N ALA A 210 -20.87 16.92 17.15
CA ALA A 210 -20.30 18.25 16.99
C ALA A 210 -21.28 19.35 17.40
N SER A 211 -22.54 19.26 16.95
CA SER A 211 -23.60 20.20 17.34
C SER A 211 -23.84 20.21 18.86
N GLU A 212 -23.70 19.06 19.52
CA GLU A 212 -23.78 18.91 20.98
C GLU A 212 -22.53 19.38 21.73
N SER A 213 -21.48 19.82 21.02
CA SER A 213 -20.18 20.19 21.60
C SER A 213 -19.58 19.08 22.47
N THR A 214 -19.75 17.82 22.06
CA THR A 214 -19.24 16.66 22.79
C THR A 214 -17.70 16.63 22.84
N GLY A 215 -17.05 17.19 21.83
CA GLY A 215 -15.60 17.20 21.62
C GLY A 215 -15.10 18.53 21.04
N THR A 216 -13.78 18.66 20.93
CA THR A 216 -13.13 19.75 20.20
C THR A 216 -12.32 19.25 19.00
N VAL A 217 -12.08 17.94 18.89
CA VAL A 217 -11.44 17.31 17.72
C VAL A 217 -12.26 16.12 17.29
N TYR A 218 -12.57 16.03 16.01
CA TYR A 218 -13.38 14.97 15.41
C TYR A 218 -12.59 14.27 14.30
N ALA A 219 -12.62 12.94 14.27
CA ALA A 219 -11.90 12.13 13.29
C ALA A 219 -12.50 10.72 13.15
N THR A 220 -12.00 9.94 12.19
CA THR A 220 -12.18 8.48 12.17
C THR A 220 -10.94 7.76 12.73
N SER A 221 -11.12 6.55 13.24
CA SER A 221 -10.02 5.72 13.75
C SER A 221 -8.96 5.42 12.68
N THR A 222 -9.35 5.36 11.40
CA THR A 222 -8.44 5.20 10.26
C THR A 222 -7.49 6.39 10.12
N ILE A 223 -8.01 7.61 10.21
CA ILE A 223 -7.24 8.86 10.15
C ILE A 223 -6.34 8.98 11.38
N LEU A 224 -6.88 8.73 12.58
CA LEU A 224 -6.11 8.79 13.82
C LEU A 224 -4.97 7.77 13.83
N ALA A 225 -5.22 6.54 13.40
CA ALA A 225 -4.20 5.50 13.33
C ALA A 225 -3.06 5.87 12.37
N LEU A 226 -3.37 6.54 11.25
CA LEU A 226 -2.36 7.05 10.33
C LEU A 226 -1.49 8.14 10.98
N LEU A 227 -2.11 9.13 11.63
CA LEU A 227 -1.38 10.21 12.33
C LEU A 227 -0.50 9.66 13.47
N MET A 228 -1.07 8.78 14.29
CA MET A 228 -0.39 8.11 15.41
C MET A 228 0.78 7.24 14.94
N ALA A 229 0.65 6.57 13.78
CA ALA A 229 1.68 5.73 13.18
C ALA A 229 2.57 6.45 12.15
N SER A 230 2.43 7.78 12.00
CA SER A 230 3.09 8.58 10.95
C SER A 230 4.58 8.30 10.80
N THR A 231 5.31 8.18 11.92
CA THR A 231 6.75 7.91 11.96
C THR A 231 7.18 6.56 11.37
N ARG A 232 6.23 5.64 11.12
CA ARG A 232 6.48 4.35 10.48
C ARG A 232 6.12 4.33 8.99
N THR A 233 5.43 5.36 8.49
CA THR A 233 4.99 5.43 7.10
C THR A 233 6.15 5.78 6.18
N ALA A 234 6.20 5.14 5.02
CA ALA A 234 7.16 5.38 3.96
C ALA A 234 6.49 5.96 2.70
N TYR A 235 5.23 5.64 2.44
CA TYR A 235 4.46 6.21 1.32
C TYR A 235 3.87 7.57 1.69
N PRO A 236 3.76 8.51 0.73
CA PRO A 236 3.12 9.80 0.93
C PRO A 236 1.61 9.64 1.20
N TRP A 237 1.07 10.56 1.98
CA TRP A 237 -0.34 10.67 2.30
C TRP A 237 -0.65 12.09 2.75
N ASP A 238 -1.92 12.48 2.63
CA ASP A 238 -2.43 13.79 3.01
C ASP A 238 -3.72 13.66 3.83
N ILE A 239 -3.90 14.55 4.81
CA ILE A 239 -5.09 14.65 5.65
C ILE A 239 -5.58 16.10 5.60
N VAL A 240 -6.86 16.27 5.31
CA VAL A 240 -7.52 17.57 5.31
C VAL A 240 -7.92 17.92 6.75
N VAL A 241 -7.66 19.14 7.15
CA VAL A 241 -7.98 19.68 8.47
C VAL A 241 -8.88 20.89 8.28
N GLN A 242 -10.07 20.85 8.85
CA GLN A 242 -10.98 22.00 8.86
C GLN A 242 -11.16 22.50 10.28
N ARG A 243 -10.98 23.80 10.50
CA ARG A 243 -11.21 24.43 11.80
C ARG A 243 -12.46 25.30 11.75
N ALA A 244 -13.45 24.96 12.56
CA ALA A 244 -14.68 25.75 12.69
C ALA A 244 -15.10 25.84 14.16
N ASN A 245 -15.42 27.03 14.66
CA ASN A 245 -15.93 27.26 16.03
C ASN A 245 -15.05 26.63 17.13
N ASP A 246 -13.72 26.75 17.00
CA ASP A 246 -12.74 26.09 17.89
C ASP A 246 -12.82 24.56 17.94
N MET A 247 -13.48 23.94 16.96
CA MET A 247 -13.43 22.51 16.68
C MET A 247 -12.50 22.24 15.50
N LEU A 248 -11.82 21.09 15.53
CA LEU A 248 -11.03 20.56 14.41
C LEU A 248 -11.68 19.30 13.87
N PHE A 249 -11.89 19.27 12.56
CA PHE A 249 -12.34 18.09 11.83
C PHE A 249 -11.17 17.57 10.99
N LEU A 250 -10.73 16.35 11.29
CA LEU A 250 -9.66 15.67 10.56
C LEU A 250 -10.31 14.71 9.55
N GLY A 251 -10.26 15.06 8.27
CA GLY A 251 -10.88 14.34 7.17
C GLY A 251 -9.85 13.83 6.17
N LYS A 252 -10.34 13.01 5.24
CA LYS A 252 -9.68 12.65 4.00
C LYS A 252 -10.49 13.25 2.85
N ARG A 253 -9.82 13.58 1.75
CA ARG A 253 -10.43 14.01 0.48
C ARG A 253 -10.87 12.82 -0.36
N ASP A 254 -11.65 13.11 -1.39
CA ASP A 254 -12.00 12.13 -2.41
C ASP A 254 -10.77 11.71 -3.23
N GLY A 255 -10.79 10.46 -3.69
CA GLY A 255 -9.65 9.82 -4.35
C GLY A 255 -8.43 9.54 -3.44
N SER A 256 -8.51 9.84 -2.13
CA SER A 256 -7.44 9.53 -1.18
C SER A 256 -7.20 8.02 -1.07
N GLN A 257 -5.93 7.62 -0.97
CA GLN A 257 -5.53 6.22 -0.82
C GLN A 257 -5.47 5.75 0.65
N ILE A 258 -5.93 6.56 1.61
CA ILE A 258 -5.81 6.27 3.05
C ILE A 258 -6.49 4.94 3.44
N ASP A 259 -7.60 4.60 2.81
CA ASP A 259 -8.35 3.35 3.13
C ASP A 259 -7.71 2.11 2.52
N LEU A 260 -6.86 2.29 1.49
CA LEU A 260 -6.17 1.20 0.84
C LEU A 260 -5.10 0.61 1.77
N GLN A 261 -5.00 -0.72 1.77
CA GLN A 261 -4.04 -1.45 2.57
C GLN A 261 -2.69 -1.53 1.84
N THR A 262 -1.68 -0.81 2.32
CA THR A 262 -0.35 -0.83 1.71
C THR A 262 0.30 -2.22 1.81
N VAL A 263 1.12 -2.59 0.83
CA VAL A 263 1.79 -3.90 0.78
C VAL A 263 3.28 -3.69 0.65
N ASN A 264 4.05 -4.30 1.54
CA ASN A 264 5.51 -4.23 1.60
C ASN A 264 6.08 -2.79 1.63
N GLU A 265 5.32 -1.85 2.18
CA GLU A 265 5.68 -0.44 2.27
C GLU A 265 7.01 -0.21 3.02
N THR A 266 7.29 -0.97 4.08
CA THR A 266 8.51 -0.81 4.88
C THR A 266 9.54 -1.91 4.59
N ALA A 267 9.32 -2.70 3.52
CA ALA A 267 10.26 -3.71 3.09
C ALA A 267 11.55 -3.09 2.57
N GLN A 268 12.64 -3.87 2.61
CA GLN A 268 13.91 -3.45 2.02
C GLN A 268 13.83 -3.34 0.48
N ASP A 269 13.00 -4.19 -0.13
CA ASP A 269 12.72 -4.20 -1.57
C ASP A 269 11.23 -3.90 -1.71
N GLN A 270 10.89 -2.60 -1.83
CA GLN A 270 9.51 -2.16 -1.99
C GLN A 270 8.98 -2.54 -3.38
N PRO A 271 7.67 -2.80 -3.53
CA PRO A 271 7.06 -2.94 -4.85
C PRO A 271 7.27 -1.68 -5.67
N LYS A 272 7.48 -1.85 -6.98
CA LYS A 272 7.72 -0.72 -7.89
C LYS A 272 6.41 -0.13 -8.40
N GLU A 273 6.42 1.18 -8.62
CA GLU A 273 5.54 1.82 -9.59
C GLU A 273 6.19 1.73 -10.97
N GLU A 274 5.76 0.78 -11.80
CA GLU A 274 6.17 0.73 -13.21
C GLU A 274 4.98 1.21 -14.06
N LYS A 275 5.05 2.47 -14.53
CA LYS A 275 4.04 3.06 -15.44
C LYS A 275 3.92 2.26 -16.75
N ASN A 276 4.98 1.53 -17.12
CA ASN A 276 5.05 0.65 -18.29
C ASN A 276 5.22 -0.83 -17.89
N ALA A 277 4.62 -1.25 -16.76
CA ALA A 277 4.64 -2.66 -16.36
C ALA A 277 3.97 -3.53 -17.43
N SER A 278 4.57 -4.69 -17.74
CA SER A 278 3.88 -5.69 -18.57
C SER A 278 2.58 -6.14 -17.88
N PRO A 279 1.58 -6.66 -18.62
CA PRO A 279 0.33 -7.12 -18.02
C PRO A 279 0.53 -8.12 -16.85
N GLU A 280 1.56 -8.97 -16.95
CA GLU A 280 1.92 -9.94 -15.91
C GLU A 280 2.54 -9.30 -14.65
N GLU A 281 3.18 -8.12 -14.79
CA GLU A 281 3.80 -7.38 -13.70
C GLU A 281 2.84 -6.32 -13.11
N LYS A 282 1.82 -5.91 -13.87
CA LYS A 282 0.83 -4.89 -13.47
C LYS A 282 0.13 -5.24 -12.15
N ILE A 283 -0.18 -6.53 -11.94
CA ILE A 283 -0.81 -7.05 -10.72
C ILE A 283 0.06 -6.91 -9.46
N ASN A 284 1.37 -6.68 -9.63
CA ASN A 284 2.35 -6.54 -8.56
C ASN A 284 2.84 -5.09 -8.38
N THR A 285 2.19 -4.12 -9.04
CA THR A 285 2.44 -2.69 -8.80
C THR A 285 1.84 -2.24 -7.47
N VAL A 286 2.39 -1.15 -6.89
CA VAL A 286 1.97 -0.62 -5.57
C VAL A 286 0.44 -0.45 -5.48
N ARG A 287 -0.18 0.20 -6.46
CA ARG A 287 -1.63 0.46 -6.47
C ARG A 287 -2.46 -0.82 -6.56
N HIS A 288 -2.12 -1.73 -7.48
CA HIS A 288 -2.90 -2.97 -7.67
C HIS A 288 -2.78 -3.90 -6.46
N LEU A 289 -1.58 -4.00 -5.87
CA LEU A 289 -1.40 -4.75 -4.62
C LEU A 289 -2.20 -4.15 -3.47
N ALA A 290 -2.30 -2.82 -3.38
CA ALA A 290 -3.09 -2.16 -2.35
C ALA A 290 -4.60 -2.39 -2.51
N ILE A 291 -5.10 -2.35 -3.76
CA ILE A 291 -6.50 -2.67 -4.07
C ILE A 291 -6.80 -4.13 -3.71
N GLU A 292 -5.97 -5.07 -4.17
CA GLU A 292 -6.11 -6.50 -3.86
C GLU A 292 -6.08 -6.75 -2.35
N ALA A 293 -5.10 -6.18 -1.63
CA ALA A 293 -4.99 -6.35 -0.18
C ALA A 293 -6.22 -5.81 0.57
N THR A 294 -6.83 -4.74 0.05
CA THR A 294 -8.07 -4.17 0.61
C THR A 294 -9.24 -5.12 0.39
N GLN A 295 -9.41 -5.65 -0.82
CA GLN A 295 -10.44 -6.66 -1.13
C GLN A 295 -10.25 -7.94 -0.32
N ILE A 296 -9.01 -8.40 -0.13
CA ILE A 296 -8.69 -9.53 0.76
C ILE A 296 -9.15 -9.23 2.18
N ASN A 297 -8.90 -8.03 2.71
CA ASN A 297 -9.32 -7.67 4.07
C ASN A 297 -10.84 -7.61 4.21
N GLN A 298 -11.54 -7.01 3.24
CA GLN A 298 -13.01 -7.01 3.19
C GLN A 298 -13.56 -8.44 3.22
N ASN A 299 -13.13 -9.28 2.28
CA ASN A 299 -13.59 -10.66 2.18
C ASN A 299 -13.22 -11.51 3.41
N PHE A 300 -12.01 -11.35 3.93
CA PHE A 300 -11.54 -12.09 5.10
C PHE A 300 -12.31 -11.71 6.36
N SER A 301 -12.61 -10.43 6.58
CA SER A 301 -13.36 -9.97 7.74
C SER A 301 -14.72 -10.66 7.87
N GLN A 302 -15.40 -10.90 6.74
CA GLN A 302 -16.71 -11.54 6.69
C GLN A 302 -16.58 -13.08 6.69
N ALA A 303 -15.55 -13.64 6.05
CA ALA A 303 -15.35 -15.09 5.95
C ALA A 303 -15.06 -15.79 7.29
N MET A 304 -14.66 -15.02 8.31
CA MET A 304 -14.35 -15.51 9.67
C MET A 304 -15.56 -15.49 10.61
N LEU A 305 -16.73 -15.10 10.12
CA LEU A 305 -17.95 -14.94 10.90
C LEU A 305 -19.01 -15.99 10.53
N ILE A 306 -19.96 -16.20 11.44
CA ILE A 306 -21.12 -17.04 11.24
C ILE A 306 -22.25 -16.17 10.67
N GLU A 307 -22.61 -16.43 9.43
CA GLU A 307 -23.65 -15.70 8.71
C GLU A 307 -25.01 -15.79 9.41
N GLY A 308 -25.68 -14.64 9.55
CA GLY A 308 -27.06 -14.53 10.06
C GLY A 308 -27.23 -14.37 11.56
N ASP A 309 -26.30 -14.84 12.39
CA ASP A 309 -26.39 -14.69 13.86
C ASP A 309 -25.66 -13.42 14.31
N ARG A 310 -26.43 -12.38 14.68
CA ARG A 310 -25.92 -11.03 14.94
C ARG A 310 -26.20 -10.52 16.35
N TYR A 311 -25.19 -9.90 16.95
CA TYR A 311 -25.31 -8.97 18.06
C TYR A 311 -25.67 -7.58 17.53
N LYS A 312 -26.74 -6.96 18.05
CA LYS A 312 -27.22 -5.64 17.60
C LYS A 312 -26.94 -4.58 18.65
N PHE A 313 -26.36 -3.47 18.22
CA PHE A 313 -26.19 -2.29 19.07
C PHE A 313 -27.50 -1.48 19.17
N PRO A 314 -27.59 -0.53 20.13
CA PRO A 314 -28.80 0.27 20.32
C PRO A 314 -29.21 1.10 19.09
N ASN A 315 -28.26 1.56 18.29
CA ASN A 315 -28.52 2.35 17.09
C ASN A 315 -28.24 1.53 15.81
N ALA A 316 -28.99 1.81 14.75
CA ALA A 316 -28.74 1.24 13.44
C ALA A 316 -27.44 1.78 12.81
N ASN A 317 -26.97 1.13 11.76
CA ASN A 317 -25.86 1.62 10.96
C ASN A 317 -26.26 2.92 10.24
N PRO A 318 -25.53 4.03 10.46
CA PRO A 318 -25.92 5.34 9.93
C PRO A 318 -25.66 5.50 8.43
N PHE A 319 -24.97 4.56 7.78
CA PHE A 319 -24.53 4.69 6.38
C PHE A 319 -25.30 3.79 5.42
N ILE A 320 -26.14 2.89 5.92
CA ILE A 320 -26.82 1.92 5.06
C ILE A 320 -27.98 2.58 4.29
N THR A 321 -28.06 2.28 2.99
CA THR A 321 -29.19 2.70 2.15
C THR A 321 -30.19 1.55 2.00
N GLU A 322 -31.46 1.85 1.74
CA GLU A 322 -32.50 0.81 1.54
C GLU A 322 -32.08 -0.19 0.45
N GLY A 323 -32.17 -1.49 0.76
CA GLY A 323 -31.87 -2.57 -0.19
C GLY A 323 -30.42 -3.06 -0.22
N GLN A 324 -29.50 -2.44 0.53
CA GLN A 324 -28.11 -2.92 0.67
C GLN A 324 -27.99 -4.02 1.73
N GLU A 325 -27.16 -5.03 1.46
CA GLU A 325 -26.82 -6.03 2.48
C GLU A 325 -25.67 -5.52 3.35
N GLU A 326 -25.90 -5.48 4.66
CA GLU A 326 -24.97 -4.92 5.63
C GLU A 326 -23.78 -5.88 5.88
N ALA A 327 -22.55 -5.42 5.62
CA ALA A 327 -21.37 -6.08 6.17
C ALA A 327 -21.44 -6.16 7.70
N SER A 328 -20.87 -7.19 8.31
CA SER A 328 -20.69 -7.21 9.76
C SER A 328 -19.68 -6.14 10.15
N VAL A 329 -20.19 -5.02 10.68
CA VAL A 329 -19.40 -3.90 11.20
C VAL A 329 -20.25 -3.13 12.20
N ALA A 330 -19.61 -2.70 13.28
CA ALA A 330 -20.21 -1.76 14.23
C ALA A 330 -19.31 -0.55 14.43
N TYR A 331 -19.95 0.60 14.59
CA TYR A 331 -19.30 1.88 14.80
C TYR A 331 -19.46 2.29 16.26
N ARG A 332 -18.34 2.51 16.93
CA ARG A 332 -18.28 3.01 18.31
C ARG A 332 -17.69 4.41 18.28
N TYR A 333 -18.48 5.40 18.64
CA TYR A 333 -18.05 6.78 18.78
C TYR A 333 -17.51 6.96 20.18
N ARG A 334 -16.20 7.19 20.27
CA ARG A 334 -15.49 7.21 21.54
C ARG A 334 -14.83 8.55 21.77
N LYS A 335 -14.79 8.94 23.04
CA LYS A 335 -14.29 10.22 23.51
C LYS A 335 -13.07 10.02 24.41
N TRP A 336 -12.04 10.81 24.17
CA TRP A 336 -10.82 10.87 24.97
C TRP A 336 -10.55 12.31 25.39
N LYS A 337 -10.35 12.52 26.69
CA LYS A 337 -9.91 13.82 27.21
C LYS A 337 -8.39 13.88 27.16
N LEU A 338 -7.84 14.63 26.20
CA LEU A 338 -6.38 14.71 26.01
C LEU A 338 -5.74 15.72 26.96
N ASP A 339 -6.40 16.84 27.21
CA ASP A 339 -6.03 17.81 28.24
C ASP A 339 -7.26 18.60 28.75
N LYS A 340 -7.07 19.85 29.19
CA LYS A 340 -8.18 20.69 29.69
C LYS A 340 -9.09 21.19 28.56
N ASP A 341 -8.52 21.47 27.39
CA ASP A 341 -9.17 22.20 26.29
C ASP A 341 -9.39 21.29 25.06
N VAL A 342 -8.69 20.15 25.00
CA VAL A 342 -8.71 19.20 23.90
C VAL A 342 -9.42 17.92 24.32
N SER A 343 -10.57 17.69 23.70
CA SER A 343 -11.34 16.46 23.80
C SER A 343 -11.52 15.87 22.40
N LEU A 344 -10.98 14.67 22.21
CA LEU A 344 -11.02 13.96 20.94
C LEU A 344 -12.23 13.05 20.90
N VAL A 345 -13.02 13.13 19.84
CA VAL A 345 -14.11 12.21 19.52
C VAL A 345 -13.76 11.51 18.21
N ALA A 346 -13.87 10.19 18.16
CA ALA A 346 -13.63 9.47 16.93
C ALA A 346 -14.54 8.27 16.70
N ARG A 347 -14.94 8.07 15.44
CA ARG A 347 -15.61 6.85 14.99
C ARG A 347 -14.60 5.71 14.91
N CYS A 348 -14.84 4.65 15.67
CA CYS A 348 -14.03 3.44 15.68
C CYS A 348 -14.83 2.24 15.17
N GLU A 349 -14.16 1.27 14.58
CA GLU A 349 -14.79 0.13 13.93
C GLU A 349 -14.45 -1.19 14.65
N ILE A 350 -15.43 -2.08 14.72
CA ILE A 350 -15.32 -3.45 15.20
C ILE A 350 -15.95 -4.37 14.15
N ASP A 351 -15.31 -5.52 13.91
CA ASP A 351 -15.66 -6.40 12.78
C ASP A 351 -16.55 -7.59 13.21
N GLY A 352 -16.44 -8.06 14.47
CA GLY A 352 -17.25 -9.18 14.96
C GLY A 352 -17.36 -9.30 16.48
N ALA A 353 -18.21 -10.22 16.93
CA ALA A 353 -18.47 -10.50 18.35
C ALA A 353 -18.12 -11.96 18.70
N ILE A 354 -17.56 -12.22 19.87
CA ILE A 354 -17.32 -13.58 20.40
C ILE A 354 -18.34 -13.81 21.51
N LYS A 355 -19.19 -14.83 21.35
CA LYS A 355 -20.16 -15.23 22.39
C LYS A 355 -19.45 -15.47 23.72
N ALA A 356 -19.97 -14.86 24.78
CA ALA A 356 -19.47 -15.07 26.12
C ALA A 356 -19.68 -16.54 26.56
N SER A 357 -18.88 -16.98 27.53
CA SER A 357 -18.97 -18.35 28.06
C SER A 357 -20.09 -18.52 29.10
N GLY A 358 -20.66 -17.42 29.62
CA GLY A 358 -21.83 -17.39 30.50
C GLY A 358 -23.04 -16.68 29.87
N ASN A 359 -24.24 -16.95 30.39
CA ASN A 359 -25.50 -16.43 29.83
C ASN A 359 -25.75 -14.91 30.04
N ASP A 360 -25.04 -14.26 30.97
CA ASP A 360 -25.22 -12.85 31.35
C ASP A 360 -23.98 -11.96 31.09
N GLU A 361 -22.99 -12.46 30.35
CA GLU A 361 -21.79 -11.70 30.02
C GLU A 361 -21.92 -11.05 28.64
N GLU A 362 -21.53 -9.77 28.53
CA GLU A 362 -21.41 -9.10 27.25
C GLU A 362 -20.44 -9.84 26.32
N PRO A 363 -20.71 -9.87 25.00
CA PRO A 363 -19.78 -10.49 24.06
C PRO A 363 -18.44 -9.78 24.07
N GLN A 364 -17.37 -10.53 23.83
CA GLN A 364 -16.07 -9.91 23.55
C GLN A 364 -16.05 -9.39 22.13
N PHE A 365 -15.47 -8.22 21.92
CA PHE A 365 -15.39 -7.60 20.62
C PHE A 365 -14.08 -7.91 19.90
N LEU A 366 -14.17 -8.07 18.57
CA LEU A 366 -13.07 -8.54 17.73
C LEU A 366 -12.86 -7.60 16.54
N VAL A 367 -11.59 -7.27 16.28
CA VAL A 367 -11.12 -6.69 15.02
C VAL A 367 -10.43 -7.76 14.20
N ILE A 368 -10.75 -7.87 12.91
CA ILE A 368 -10.32 -8.94 12.00
C ILE A 368 -9.56 -8.30 10.83
N LYS A 369 -8.27 -8.63 10.70
CA LYS A 369 -7.41 -8.12 9.61
C LYS A 369 -6.65 -9.26 8.95
N ALA A 370 -6.27 -9.08 7.69
CA ALA A 370 -5.58 -10.08 6.88
C ALA A 370 -4.25 -9.57 6.33
N LEU A 371 -3.17 -10.29 6.63
CA LEU A 371 -1.91 -10.19 5.90
C LEU A 371 -2.04 -10.99 4.60
N ASN A 372 -1.47 -10.45 3.53
CA ASN A 372 -1.46 -11.07 2.21
C ASN A 372 -0.02 -11.35 1.75
N GLU A 373 0.22 -12.58 1.29
CA GLU A 373 1.50 -12.98 0.71
C GLU A 373 1.65 -12.42 -0.71
N VAL A 374 2.78 -11.77 -0.99
CA VAL A 374 3.14 -11.36 -2.36
C VAL A 374 4.10 -12.39 -2.94
N MET A 375 3.56 -13.25 -3.79
CA MET A 375 4.33 -14.24 -4.54
C MET A 375 4.88 -13.61 -5.82
N ASP A 376 5.95 -12.84 -5.70
CA ASP A 376 6.70 -12.37 -6.86
C ASP A 376 7.91 -13.31 -7.13
N PRO A 377 7.90 -14.10 -8.23
CA PRO A 377 9.02 -14.98 -8.58
C PRO A 377 10.33 -14.20 -8.82
N ASN A 378 10.24 -12.91 -9.14
CA ASN A 378 11.38 -12.04 -9.37
C ASN A 378 11.85 -11.32 -8.10
N ALA A 379 11.13 -11.44 -6.98
CA ALA A 379 11.53 -10.85 -5.71
C ALA A 379 12.83 -11.49 -5.20
N ARG A 380 13.67 -10.67 -4.56
CA ARG A 380 14.93 -11.13 -3.96
C ARG A 380 14.75 -12.17 -2.87
N GLN A 381 13.62 -12.13 -2.17
CA GLN A 381 13.24 -13.09 -1.16
C GLN A 381 11.87 -13.64 -1.51
N VAL A 382 11.87 -14.81 -2.14
CA VAL A 382 10.64 -15.56 -2.40
C VAL A 382 10.06 -16.01 -1.06
N THR A 383 8.84 -15.57 -0.77
CA THR A 383 8.08 -16.03 0.39
C THR A 383 7.51 -17.42 0.10
N ASP A 384 7.47 -18.26 1.14
CA ASP A 384 6.85 -19.58 1.08
C ASP A 384 6.09 -19.79 2.39
N TRP A 385 4.88 -19.24 2.47
CA TRP A 385 4.04 -19.43 3.65
C TRP A 385 3.51 -20.86 3.74
N ARG A 386 3.16 -21.50 2.60
CA ARG A 386 2.60 -22.86 2.59
C ARG A 386 3.54 -23.88 3.23
N GLY A 387 4.84 -23.81 2.94
CA GLY A 387 5.83 -24.72 3.51
C GLY A 387 6.23 -24.41 4.95
N LYS A 388 6.04 -23.16 5.42
CA LYS A 388 6.70 -22.66 6.65
C LYS A 388 5.77 -22.09 7.72
N LEU A 389 4.52 -21.76 7.43
CA LEU A 389 3.63 -21.08 8.39
C LEU A 389 3.27 -21.95 9.60
N ASP A 390 3.13 -23.27 9.41
CA ASP A 390 2.83 -24.19 10.51
C ASP A 390 4.04 -24.45 11.43
N THR A 391 5.26 -24.43 10.89
CA THR A 391 6.50 -24.74 11.62
C THR A 391 7.24 -23.51 12.13
N HIS A 392 7.16 -22.39 11.41
CA HIS A 392 7.93 -21.17 11.64
C HIS A 392 7.05 -19.91 11.69
N ARG A 393 5.83 -20.03 12.25
CA ARG A 393 4.84 -18.93 12.31
C ARG A 393 5.41 -17.61 12.83
N GLY A 394 6.16 -17.66 13.93
CA GLY A 394 6.76 -16.46 14.52
C GLY A 394 7.78 -15.76 13.61
N ALA A 395 8.53 -16.52 12.80
CA ALA A 395 9.51 -15.95 11.87
C ALA A 395 8.83 -15.30 10.65
N ILE A 396 7.74 -15.90 10.15
CA ILE A 396 6.92 -15.30 9.08
C ILE A 396 6.29 -14.01 9.59
N LEU A 397 5.63 -14.05 10.76
CA LEU A 397 5.04 -12.85 11.34
C LEU A 397 6.06 -11.74 11.56
N ALA A 398 7.25 -12.05 12.09
CA ALA A 398 8.31 -11.05 12.29
C ALA A 398 8.77 -10.43 10.95
N THR A 399 8.81 -11.23 9.88
CA THR A 399 9.13 -10.75 8.53
C THR A 399 8.02 -9.83 8.01
N GLU A 400 6.77 -10.21 8.18
CA GLU A 400 5.62 -9.40 7.76
C GLU A 400 5.50 -8.10 8.53
N VAL A 401 5.71 -8.13 9.84
CA VAL A 401 5.76 -6.92 10.68
C VAL A 401 6.86 -5.97 10.22
N LYS A 402 8.01 -6.50 9.78
CA LYS A 402 9.11 -5.68 9.26
C LYS A 402 8.76 -5.07 7.90
N ASN A 403 8.14 -5.84 7.00
CA ASN A 403 7.81 -5.41 5.65
C ASN A 403 6.55 -4.52 5.57
N ASN A 404 5.64 -4.69 6.53
CA ASN A 404 4.34 -4.01 6.59
C ASN A 404 4.17 -3.22 7.90
N GLY A 405 5.25 -2.65 8.42
CA GLY A 405 5.31 -2.06 9.76
C GLY A 405 4.35 -0.89 9.98
N ALA A 406 4.10 -0.08 8.95
CA ALA A 406 3.11 1.00 8.98
C ALA A 406 1.67 0.43 9.04
N LYS A 407 1.33 -0.49 8.13
CA LYS A 407 0.01 -1.16 8.07
C LYS A 407 -0.33 -1.87 9.38
N VAL A 408 0.57 -2.71 9.89
CA VAL A 408 0.35 -3.45 11.15
C VAL A 408 0.20 -2.50 12.33
N ALA A 409 1.00 -1.43 12.40
CA ALA A 409 0.86 -0.42 13.44
C ALA A 409 -0.52 0.27 13.41
N ARG A 410 -0.99 0.64 12.22
CA ARG A 410 -2.32 1.25 12.05
C ARG A 410 -3.42 0.31 12.53
N TRP A 411 -3.38 -0.97 12.18
CA TRP A 411 -4.38 -1.94 12.63
C TRP A 411 -4.39 -2.14 14.15
N ILE A 412 -3.20 -2.23 14.77
CA ILE A 412 -3.08 -2.35 16.23
C ILE A 412 -3.70 -1.12 16.91
N ILE A 413 -3.38 0.08 16.41
CA ILE A 413 -3.92 1.33 16.96
C ILE A 413 -5.44 1.38 16.78
N GLN A 414 -5.98 1.02 15.61
CA GLN A 414 -7.42 0.95 15.37
C GLN A 414 -8.11 0.01 16.37
N ALA A 415 -7.57 -1.19 16.59
CA ALA A 415 -8.11 -2.15 17.55
C ALA A 415 -8.08 -1.63 18.99
N MET A 416 -7.03 -0.87 19.35
CA MET A 416 -6.94 -0.24 20.67
C MET A 416 -7.92 0.92 20.83
N LEU A 417 -8.09 1.75 19.80
CA LEU A 417 -9.05 2.86 19.79
C LEU A 417 -10.48 2.35 19.83
N SER A 418 -10.83 1.29 19.09
CA SER A 418 -12.18 0.69 19.12
C SER A 418 -12.49 -0.04 20.43
N GLY A 419 -11.47 -0.38 21.20
CA GLY A 419 -11.63 -1.10 22.47
C GLY A 419 -11.98 -2.56 22.24
N ALA A 420 -11.47 -3.14 21.16
CA ALA A 420 -11.62 -4.56 20.90
C ALA A 420 -10.84 -5.38 21.95
N ASP A 421 -11.46 -6.44 22.46
CA ASP A 421 -10.86 -7.38 23.40
C ASP A 421 -9.84 -8.29 22.72
N ARG A 422 -10.06 -8.54 21.43
CA ARG A 422 -9.29 -9.45 20.60
C ARG A 422 -9.04 -8.82 19.23
N MET A 423 -7.95 -9.25 18.62
CA MET A 423 -7.58 -8.93 17.24
C MET A 423 -7.17 -10.22 16.54
N GLN A 424 -7.81 -10.56 15.43
CA GLN A 424 -7.44 -11.70 14.60
C GLN A 424 -6.60 -11.23 13.41
N ILE A 425 -5.49 -11.92 13.18
CA ILE A 425 -4.64 -11.76 12.00
C ILE A 425 -4.76 -13.04 11.15
N GLY A 426 -5.24 -12.88 9.93
CA GLY A 426 -5.25 -13.92 8.90
C GLY A 426 -3.98 -13.92 8.06
N PHE A 427 -3.59 -15.11 7.57
CA PHE A 427 -2.55 -15.29 6.58
C PHE A 427 -3.19 -15.78 5.28
N VAL A 428 -3.28 -14.88 4.30
CA VAL A 428 -3.92 -15.13 3.01
C VAL A 428 -2.87 -15.16 1.90
N SER A 429 -2.97 -16.13 1.00
CA SER A 429 -2.11 -16.21 -0.19
C SER A 429 -2.97 -16.35 -1.44
N ARG A 430 -2.48 -15.86 -2.59
CA ARG A 430 -3.02 -16.26 -3.89
C ARG A 430 -2.94 -17.78 -4.07
N MET A 431 -3.88 -18.35 -4.82
CA MET A 431 -3.80 -19.76 -5.24
C MET A 431 -2.71 -19.98 -6.29
N ASN A 432 -2.63 -19.07 -7.24
CA ASN A 432 -1.58 -19.01 -8.26
C ASN A 432 -0.89 -17.63 -8.16
N PRO A 433 0.45 -17.56 -8.06
CA PRO A 433 1.18 -16.29 -7.99
C PRO A 433 0.78 -15.25 -9.06
N ARG A 434 0.40 -15.74 -10.26
CA ARG A 434 0.03 -14.91 -11.41
C ARG A 434 -1.45 -14.53 -11.47
N ASP A 435 -2.27 -15.02 -10.53
CA ASP A 435 -3.70 -14.73 -10.46
C ASP A 435 -4.02 -14.02 -9.14
N ASN A 436 -4.42 -12.76 -9.23
CA ASN A 436 -4.81 -11.93 -8.08
C ASN A 436 -6.29 -12.03 -7.73
N THR A 437 -7.04 -12.95 -8.36
CA THR A 437 -8.49 -13.08 -8.19
C THR A 437 -8.87 -14.23 -7.23
N SER A 438 -8.01 -15.25 -7.10
CA SER A 438 -8.29 -16.45 -6.31
C SER A 438 -7.34 -16.56 -5.12
N HIS A 439 -7.88 -16.56 -3.90
CA HIS A 439 -7.10 -16.59 -2.66
C HIS A 439 -7.50 -17.74 -1.74
N VAL A 440 -6.56 -18.15 -0.89
CA VAL A 440 -6.75 -19.15 0.17
C VAL A 440 -6.25 -18.62 1.51
N VAL A 441 -6.95 -18.98 2.57
CA VAL A 441 -6.54 -18.74 3.96
C VAL A 441 -5.68 -19.91 4.40
N LEU A 442 -4.42 -19.61 4.73
CA LEU A 442 -3.43 -20.58 5.19
C LEU A 442 -3.41 -20.74 6.71
N GLY A 443 -3.88 -19.74 7.44
CA GLY A 443 -3.97 -19.81 8.88
C GLY A 443 -4.49 -18.52 9.50
N THR A 444 -4.85 -18.60 10.77
CA THR A 444 -5.29 -17.45 11.55
C THR A 444 -4.59 -17.43 12.91
N GLN A 445 -4.51 -16.25 13.52
CA GLN A 445 -3.96 -16.09 14.86
C GLN A 445 -4.67 -14.98 15.61
N LEU A 446 -5.02 -15.26 16.87
CA LEU A 446 -5.71 -14.32 17.75
C LEU A 446 -4.74 -13.69 18.74
N TYR A 447 -4.92 -12.40 18.98
CA TYR A 447 -4.10 -11.61 19.89
C TYR A 447 -4.97 -10.72 20.78
N LYS A 448 -4.43 -10.28 21.92
CA LYS A 448 -4.91 -9.08 22.59
C LYS A 448 -4.19 -7.86 22.01
N PRO A 449 -4.89 -6.77 21.65
CA PRO A 449 -4.27 -5.59 21.02
C PRO A 449 -3.07 -5.02 21.80
N ARG A 450 -3.18 -4.89 23.13
CA ARG A 450 -2.10 -4.36 23.99
C ARG A 450 -0.85 -5.25 24.02
N GLU A 451 -1.04 -6.57 24.03
CA GLU A 451 0.07 -7.54 24.00
C GLU A 451 0.74 -7.52 22.61
N PHE A 452 -0.05 -7.46 21.54
CA PHE A 452 0.47 -7.38 20.18
C PHE A 452 1.19 -6.07 19.90
N ALA A 453 0.70 -4.94 20.43
CA ALA A 453 1.40 -3.65 20.39
C ALA A 453 2.80 -3.75 21.02
N SER A 454 2.89 -4.37 22.19
CA SER A 454 4.16 -4.55 22.91
C SER A 454 5.15 -5.40 22.11
N GLN A 455 4.69 -6.48 21.49
CA GLN A 455 5.51 -7.33 20.60
C GLN A 455 6.02 -6.56 19.37
N ASN A 456 5.28 -5.57 18.88
CA ASN A 456 5.61 -4.76 17.70
C ASN A 456 6.33 -3.43 18.04
N SER A 457 6.83 -3.30 19.28
CA SER A 457 7.49 -2.07 19.78
C SER A 457 6.62 -0.81 19.62
N LEU A 458 5.30 -0.95 19.76
CA LEU A 458 4.34 0.16 19.75
C LEU A 458 4.01 0.56 21.18
N VAL A 459 4.48 1.74 21.56
CA VAL A 459 4.29 2.29 22.90
C VAL A 459 3.20 3.35 22.88
N GLN A 460 2.19 3.21 23.74
CA GLN A 460 1.02 4.08 23.78
C GLN A 460 1.37 5.55 24.01
N SER A 461 2.25 5.81 24.99
CA SER A 461 2.67 7.19 25.29
C SER A 461 3.30 7.89 24.09
N THR A 462 4.01 7.15 23.23
CA THR A 462 4.63 7.71 22.02
C THR A 462 3.58 8.11 20.99
N PHE A 463 2.68 7.20 20.61
CA PHE A 463 1.75 7.47 19.51
C PHE A 463 0.65 8.47 19.92
N TRP A 464 0.24 8.49 21.19
CA TRP A 464 -0.62 9.54 21.72
C TRP A 464 0.11 10.89 21.79
N GLY A 465 1.40 10.89 22.17
CA GLY A 465 2.23 12.10 22.14
C GLY A 465 2.38 12.68 20.73
N ILE A 466 2.53 11.83 19.70
CA ILE A 466 2.56 12.25 18.30
C ILE A 466 1.23 12.90 17.91
N LEU A 467 0.10 12.24 18.17
CA LEU A 467 -1.21 12.80 17.84
C LEU A 467 -1.45 14.13 18.55
N LYS A 468 -1.15 14.22 19.84
CA LYS A 468 -1.30 15.45 20.62
C LYS A 468 -0.47 16.58 20.04
N ARG A 469 0.80 16.32 19.69
CA ARG A 469 1.67 17.32 19.05
C ARG A 469 1.10 17.82 17.72
N ILE A 470 0.52 16.94 16.91
CA ILE A 470 -0.11 17.30 15.63
C ILE A 470 -1.34 18.18 15.87
N ILE A 471 -2.23 17.78 16.78
CA ILE A 471 -3.43 18.55 17.15
C ILE A 471 -3.06 19.96 17.66
N ASP A 472 -2.04 20.06 18.52
CA ASP A 472 -1.60 21.36 19.06
C ASP A 472 -1.11 22.31 17.96
N ILE A 473 -0.46 21.77 16.92
CA ILE A 473 0.00 22.56 15.79
C ILE A 473 -1.19 23.03 14.96
N CYS A 474 -2.17 22.16 14.70
CA CYS A 474 -3.39 22.55 14.00
C CYS A 474 -4.11 23.71 14.72
N PHE A 475 -4.35 23.59 16.03
CA PHE A 475 -4.96 24.68 16.82
C PHE A 475 -4.12 25.96 16.88
N LYS A 476 -2.79 25.84 16.85
CA LYS A 476 -1.89 27.01 16.93
C LYS A 476 -1.74 27.73 15.58
N ARG A 477 -1.74 26.99 14.48
CA ARG A 477 -1.33 27.50 13.16
C ARG A 477 -2.49 27.71 12.20
N ILE A 478 -3.54 26.90 12.28
CA ILE A 478 -4.71 27.02 11.40
C ILE A 478 -5.68 28.02 12.05
N PRO A 479 -6.02 29.14 11.38
CA PRO A 479 -6.96 30.12 11.91
C PRO A 479 -8.37 29.54 12.02
N ASN A 480 -9.22 30.14 12.85
CA ASN A 480 -10.64 29.75 12.90
C ASN A 480 -11.32 30.07 11.57
N GLY A 481 -12.10 29.13 11.03
CA GLY A 481 -12.63 29.16 9.66
C GLY A 481 -11.63 28.65 8.60
N GLY A 482 -10.39 28.34 8.99
CA GLY A 482 -9.35 27.94 8.05
C GLY A 482 -9.40 26.46 7.65
N LYS A 483 -9.00 26.20 6.39
CA LYS A 483 -8.75 24.87 5.84
C LYS A 483 -7.24 24.64 5.75
N GLY A 484 -6.77 23.46 6.15
CA GLY A 484 -5.37 23.09 6.11
C GLY A 484 -5.14 21.66 5.66
N VAL A 485 -3.90 21.34 5.32
CA VAL A 485 -3.48 20.01 4.87
C VAL A 485 -2.25 19.57 5.64
N ILE A 486 -2.30 18.37 6.22
CA ILE A 486 -1.15 17.67 6.78
C ILE A 486 -0.63 16.73 5.69
N LEU A 487 0.57 17.00 5.19
CA LEU A 487 1.19 16.25 4.11
C LEU A 487 2.44 15.53 4.60
N LYS A 488 2.55 14.22 4.35
CA LYS A 488 3.81 13.50 4.49
C LYS A 488 4.61 13.62 3.19
N ASP A 489 5.86 14.08 3.29
CA ASP A 489 6.74 14.23 2.12
C ASP A 489 7.06 12.88 1.45
N PRO A 490 6.95 12.73 0.12
CA PRO A 490 7.16 11.46 -0.57
C PRO A 490 8.56 10.84 -0.40
N ASN A 491 9.59 11.69 -0.26
CA ASN A 491 11.00 11.31 -0.34
C ASN A 491 11.79 11.59 0.96
N SER A 492 11.22 12.37 1.88
CA SER A 492 11.81 12.77 3.16
C SER A 492 10.95 12.35 4.34
N GLN A 493 11.59 12.07 5.48
CA GLN A 493 10.91 11.69 6.73
C GLN A 493 10.44 12.93 7.51
N ILE A 494 9.54 13.70 6.91
CA ILE A 494 9.01 14.96 7.46
C ILE A 494 7.49 15.05 7.20
N LEU A 495 6.77 15.66 8.14
CA LEU A 495 5.39 16.13 7.95
C LEU A 495 5.41 17.64 7.69
N ARG A 496 4.64 18.09 6.72
CA ARG A 496 4.40 19.50 6.42
C ARG A 496 2.94 19.86 6.68
N PHE A 497 2.72 21.05 7.20
CA PHE A 497 1.41 21.62 7.46
C PHE A 497 1.22 22.80 6.53
N TYR A 498 0.16 22.79 5.73
CA TYR A 498 -0.19 23.87 4.83
C TYR A 498 -1.52 24.48 5.24
N LEU A 499 -1.65 25.80 5.07
CA LEU A 499 -2.93 26.48 4.96
C LEU A 499 -3.30 26.49 3.48
N VAL A 500 -4.54 26.14 3.17
CA VAL A 500 -5.05 26.07 1.80
C VAL A 500 -6.26 26.99 1.65
N PRO A 501 -6.58 27.44 0.42
CA PRO A 501 -7.83 28.13 0.13
C PRO A 501 -9.07 27.35 0.61
N GLU A 502 -10.18 28.05 0.82
CA GLU A 502 -11.43 27.42 1.28
C GLU A 502 -11.99 26.43 0.22
N ASP A 503 -11.88 26.80 -1.05
CA ASP A 503 -12.28 26.04 -2.25
C ASP A 503 -11.30 24.92 -2.64
N ALA A 504 -10.15 24.80 -1.96
CA ALA A 504 -9.21 23.71 -2.26
C ALA A 504 -9.88 22.34 -2.06
N PHE A 505 -9.78 21.43 -3.05
CA PHE A 505 -10.45 20.11 -3.06
C PHE A 505 -11.96 20.13 -3.24
N GLU A 506 -12.56 21.28 -3.51
CA GLU A 506 -13.91 21.31 -4.08
C GLU A 506 -13.72 21.09 -5.58
N GLU A 507 -14.06 19.90 -6.07
CA GLU A 507 -13.99 19.62 -7.50
C GLU A 507 -14.98 20.57 -8.21
N ASP A 508 -14.49 21.32 -9.21
CA ASP A 508 -15.37 21.91 -10.22
C ASP A 508 -16.13 20.73 -10.87
N GLU A 509 -17.39 20.50 -10.49
CA GLU A 509 -18.30 19.47 -11.05
C GLU A 509 -18.52 19.57 -12.58
N ASN A 510 -17.70 20.35 -13.32
CA ASN A 510 -17.90 20.72 -14.72
C ASN A 510 -16.90 20.10 -15.72
N PHE A 511 -15.99 19.21 -15.30
CA PHE A 511 -15.04 18.59 -16.23
C PHE A 511 -14.90 17.10 -15.97
N GLU A 512 -15.85 16.30 -16.47
CA GLU A 512 -15.64 14.99 -17.11
C GLU A 512 -17.00 14.28 -17.31
N ASP A 513 -17.66 14.56 -18.44
CA ASP A 513 -18.82 13.78 -18.89
C ASP A 513 -18.92 13.75 -20.44
N ASP A 514 -17.77 13.75 -21.14
CA ASP A 514 -17.76 13.82 -22.62
C ASP A 514 -16.86 12.80 -23.35
N ASP A 515 -16.27 11.81 -22.67
CA ASP A 515 -15.42 10.81 -23.34
C ASP A 515 -15.68 9.36 -22.88
N GLU A 516 -16.93 8.86 -23.00
CA GLU A 516 -17.16 7.40 -23.15
C GLU A 516 -18.55 7.07 -23.74
N MET A 517 -18.87 7.60 -24.92
CA MET A 517 -19.90 7.06 -25.81
C MET A 517 -19.40 7.15 -27.26
N GLY A 518 -18.59 6.18 -27.71
CA GLY A 518 -18.05 6.18 -29.06
C GLY A 518 -17.45 4.85 -29.51
N ASN A 519 -18.34 3.92 -29.89
CA ASN A 519 -18.16 2.66 -30.64
C ASN A 519 -17.59 1.42 -29.91
#